data_AF-M1C3W2-F1
#
_entry.id   AF-M1C3W2-F1
#
_cell.length_a   1.000
_cell.length_b   1.000
_cell.length_c   1.000
_cell.angle_alpha   90.00
_cell.angle_beta   90.00
_cell.angle_gamma   90.00
#
_symmetry.space_group_name_H-M   'P 1'
#
loop_
_entity.id
_entity.type
_entity.pdbx_description
1 polymer ?
#
loop_
_entity_poly.entity_id
_entity_poly.type
_entity_poly.pdbx_seq_one_letter_code
_entity_poly.pdbx_strand_id
1 'polypeptide(L)'
;MTTDTLIDDLDNIDAVFLIGDLPYANGYISQWDYCASRVNNIEGIASGNHERTWENSGSIHNGLDSGGECGVPAETLYYVPAENRAKFSYAADYGMFHFCIADTEHDWREGSEQYKFIEQCFASANRHKQPWLIFAAHRVLGYSSNEWYAKEGPFEEPIGREHLQKLWQKYKVDMAFYRHVHNYERVCPIYQNQCVNKETSHYSGVVNGTIHVVVGGGGAHLNRFTTINTTWSVFKDYDLLDDIVEFTDEKHIEQLAEMLYKRLRFNRYLIVLDDVWTTDHIERCLSDDKNGSQILLTTRLMNVAKSNSPPYCLRFLDSEESWELLRHRVFGRKYDHPELGRRLQNNAKDYL
;
A
#
# COMPACT_ATOMS: atom_id res chain seq x y z
N MET A 1 8.72 4.73 4.19
CA MET A 1 8.21 6.12 4.27
C MET A 1 6.78 6.06 4.79
N THR A 2 6.45 6.77 5.87
CA THR A 2 5.08 6.83 6.42
C THR A 2 4.30 8.01 5.80
N THR A 3 2.98 8.06 6.01
CA THR A 3 2.14 9.19 5.60
C THR A 3 2.63 10.52 6.18
N ASP A 4 3.10 10.53 7.43
CA ASP A 4 3.61 11.76 8.07
C ASP A 4 4.92 12.21 7.40
N THR A 5 5.84 11.29 7.10
CA THR A 5 7.06 11.63 6.35
C THR A 5 6.75 12.16 4.96
N LEU A 6 5.74 11.59 4.29
CA LEU A 6 5.29 12.08 2.98
C LEU A 6 4.75 13.51 3.11
N ILE A 7 3.89 13.77 4.10
CA ILE A 7 3.29 15.10 4.34
C ILE A 7 4.36 16.14 4.66
N ASP A 8 5.33 15.79 5.52
CA ASP A 8 6.42 16.67 5.92
C ASP A 8 7.33 17.05 4.74
N ASP A 9 7.40 16.21 3.70
CA ASP A 9 8.25 16.41 2.52
C ASP A 9 7.45 16.76 1.25
N LEU A 10 6.15 17.06 1.36
CA LEU A 10 5.27 17.33 0.20
C LEU A 10 5.79 18.46 -0.71
N ASP A 11 6.41 19.49 -0.13
CA ASP A 11 6.97 20.60 -0.90
C ASP A 11 8.14 20.17 -1.81
N ASN A 12 8.74 19.00 -1.56
CA ASN A 12 9.80 18.40 -2.38
C ASN A 12 9.30 17.19 -3.21
N ILE A 13 8.02 16.86 -3.14
CA ILE A 13 7.41 15.71 -3.83
C ILE A 13 6.43 16.20 -4.88
N ASP A 14 6.86 16.04 -6.11
CA ASP A 14 6.15 16.48 -7.31
C ASP A 14 4.99 15.54 -7.71
N ALA A 15 5.11 14.24 -7.40
CA ALA A 15 4.17 13.20 -7.81
C ALA A 15 4.22 11.99 -6.87
N VAL A 16 3.04 11.42 -6.56
CA VAL A 16 2.91 10.20 -5.75
C VAL A 16 2.14 9.13 -6.52
N PHE A 17 2.68 7.92 -6.54
CA PHE A 17 1.99 6.73 -7.07
C PHE A 17 1.80 5.69 -5.95
N LEU A 18 0.55 5.27 -5.70
CA LEU A 18 0.25 4.20 -4.73
C LEU A 18 -0.11 2.91 -5.45
N ILE A 19 0.78 1.92 -5.42
CA ILE A 19 0.70 0.72 -6.28
C ILE A 19 -0.02 -0.45 -5.61
N GLY A 20 -1.33 -0.30 -5.38
CA GLY A 20 -2.24 -1.33 -4.84
C GLY A 20 -2.15 -1.51 -3.33
N ASP A 21 -3.06 -2.30 -2.76
CA ASP A 21 -3.26 -2.52 -1.32
C ASP A 21 -3.45 -1.21 -0.54
N LEU A 22 -4.54 -0.54 -0.82
CA LEU A 22 -4.89 0.76 -0.26
C LEU A 22 -5.43 0.58 1.15
N PRO A 23 -6.68 0.91 1.53
CA PRO A 23 -6.94 1.01 2.96
C PRO A 23 -6.87 -0.34 3.70
N TYR A 24 -6.79 -1.47 3.00
CA TYR A 24 -7.08 -2.80 3.57
C TYR A 24 -8.47 -2.82 4.23
N ALA A 25 -9.42 -2.07 3.65
CA ALA A 25 -10.79 -1.98 4.15
C ALA A 25 -11.45 -3.36 4.15
N ASN A 26 -11.23 -4.15 3.10
CA ASN A 26 -11.63 -5.55 3.01
C ASN A 26 -13.09 -5.77 3.45
N GLY A 27 -14.00 -4.92 2.95
CA GLY A 27 -15.43 -4.92 3.25
C GLY A 27 -15.86 -3.92 4.33
N TYR A 28 -14.94 -3.36 5.12
CA TYR A 28 -15.20 -2.29 6.08
C TYR A 28 -15.14 -0.92 5.40
N ILE A 29 -16.16 -0.62 4.60
CA ILE A 29 -16.16 0.49 3.63
C ILE A 29 -15.82 1.87 4.22
N SER A 30 -16.10 2.13 5.50
CA SER A 30 -15.76 3.41 6.16
C SER A 30 -14.25 3.72 6.16
N GLN A 31 -13.39 2.72 6.02
CA GLN A 31 -11.93 2.93 5.95
C GLN A 31 -11.49 3.59 4.64
N TRP A 32 -12.26 3.44 3.56
CA TRP A 32 -11.99 4.13 2.30
C TRP A 32 -12.11 5.65 2.45
N ASP A 33 -13.10 6.14 3.18
CA ASP A 33 -13.26 7.57 3.48
C ASP A 33 -12.08 8.11 4.30
N TYR A 34 -11.62 7.32 5.28
CA TYR A 34 -10.46 7.68 6.09
C TYR A 34 -9.19 7.81 5.23
N CYS A 35 -8.91 6.81 4.40
CA CYS A 35 -7.77 6.80 3.49
C CYS A 35 -7.80 7.97 2.49
N ALA A 36 -8.94 8.18 1.81
CA ALA A 36 -9.09 9.26 0.85
C ALA A 36 -8.92 10.65 1.49
N SER A 37 -9.28 10.81 2.77
CA SER A 37 -9.08 12.08 3.49
C SER A 37 -7.62 12.37 3.87
N ARG A 38 -6.79 11.33 3.98
CA ARG A 38 -5.39 11.41 4.42
C ARG A 38 -4.41 11.60 3.28
N VAL A 39 -4.76 11.12 2.09
CA VAL A 39 -3.87 11.19 0.92
C VAL A 39 -4.46 12.18 -0.09
N ASN A 40 -4.14 13.46 0.10
CA ASN A 40 -4.39 14.49 -0.90
C ASN A 40 -3.17 14.56 -1.83
N ASN A 41 -3.37 14.78 -3.14
CA ASN A 41 -2.32 14.89 -4.18
C ASN A 41 -1.65 13.57 -4.60
N ILE A 42 -2.44 12.57 -5.00
CA ILE A 42 -1.94 11.35 -5.66
C ILE A 42 -2.03 11.53 -7.18
N GLU A 43 -0.95 11.25 -7.90
CA GLU A 43 -0.91 11.30 -9.37
C GLU A 43 -1.44 10.01 -10.01
N GLY A 44 -1.23 8.87 -9.35
CA GLY A 44 -1.77 7.60 -9.82
C GLY A 44 -1.89 6.55 -8.72
N ILE A 45 -2.82 5.63 -8.90
CA ILE A 45 -2.96 4.46 -8.06
C ILE A 45 -3.01 3.18 -8.89
N ALA A 46 -2.64 2.04 -8.32
CA ALA A 46 -2.90 0.72 -8.91
C ALA A 46 -3.88 -0.06 -8.03
N SER A 47 -4.48 -1.11 -8.59
CA SER A 47 -5.29 -2.09 -7.86
C SER A 47 -4.40 -3.23 -7.38
N GLY A 48 -4.63 -3.68 -6.14
CA GLY A 48 -4.03 -4.87 -5.55
C GLY A 48 -5.06 -5.90 -5.12
N ASN A 49 -4.60 -6.94 -4.42
CA ASN A 49 -5.46 -8.07 -4.06
C ASN A 49 -6.53 -7.67 -3.04
N HIS A 50 -6.20 -6.78 -2.11
CA HIS A 50 -7.15 -6.24 -1.15
C HIS A 50 -8.22 -5.33 -1.77
N GLU A 51 -8.02 -4.85 -2.99
CA GLU A 51 -9.04 -4.13 -3.73
C GLU A 51 -9.95 -5.08 -4.52
N ARG A 52 -9.36 -6.06 -5.22
CA ARG A 52 -10.03 -6.71 -6.34
C ARG A 52 -10.27 -8.21 -6.20
N THR A 53 -9.49 -8.94 -5.41
CA THR A 53 -9.57 -10.41 -5.38
C THR A 53 -10.81 -10.89 -4.60
N TRP A 54 -11.70 -11.56 -5.33
CA TRP A 54 -12.94 -12.17 -4.82
C TRP A 54 -13.39 -13.33 -5.71
N GLU A 55 -13.97 -14.38 -5.12
CA GLU A 55 -14.45 -15.55 -5.84
C GLU A 55 -15.50 -15.21 -6.92
N ASN A 56 -15.38 -15.82 -8.10
CA ASN A 56 -16.30 -15.66 -9.24
C ASN A 56 -16.50 -14.20 -9.72
N SER A 57 -15.57 -13.30 -9.41
CA SER A 57 -15.64 -11.87 -9.79
C SER A 57 -14.93 -11.54 -11.10
N GLY A 58 -14.25 -12.51 -11.72
CA GLY A 58 -13.41 -12.29 -12.91
C GLY A 58 -11.97 -11.85 -12.63
N SER A 59 -11.55 -11.80 -11.35
CA SER A 59 -10.12 -11.73 -10.98
C SER A 59 -9.39 -13.00 -11.46
N ILE A 60 -8.13 -12.87 -11.87
CA ILE A 60 -7.27 -14.04 -12.17
C ILE A 60 -6.91 -14.82 -10.90
N HIS A 61 -6.88 -14.13 -9.75
CA HIS A 61 -6.64 -14.74 -8.46
C HIS A 61 -7.98 -15.06 -7.77
N ASN A 62 -8.07 -16.26 -7.21
CA ASN A 62 -9.17 -16.64 -6.34
C ASN A 62 -8.77 -16.35 -4.89
N GLY A 63 -9.72 -15.90 -4.08
CA GLY A 63 -9.49 -15.56 -2.69
C GLY A 63 -10.59 -14.66 -2.15
N LEU A 64 -10.43 -14.26 -0.89
CA LEU A 64 -11.38 -13.41 -0.17
C LEU A 64 -10.75 -12.09 0.29
N ASP A 65 -9.57 -11.75 -0.24
CA ASP A 65 -8.71 -10.66 0.24
C ASP A 65 -9.42 -9.30 0.25
N SER A 66 -10.28 -9.05 -0.75
CA SER A 66 -11.07 -7.81 -0.84
C SER A 66 -12.30 -7.76 0.09
N GLY A 67 -12.63 -8.85 0.79
CA GLY A 67 -13.77 -8.90 1.71
C GLY A 67 -15.13 -8.58 1.07
N GLY A 68 -15.27 -8.86 -0.23
CA GLY A 68 -16.51 -8.66 -1.00
C GLY A 68 -16.53 -7.37 -1.81
N GLU A 69 -15.50 -6.53 -1.69
CA GLU A 69 -15.41 -5.27 -2.43
C GLU A 69 -15.24 -5.46 -3.94
N CYS A 70 -14.53 -6.52 -4.35
CA CYS A 70 -14.36 -6.96 -5.74
C CYS A 70 -14.03 -5.83 -6.74
N GLY A 71 -13.24 -4.84 -6.30
CA GLY A 71 -12.74 -3.71 -7.09
C GLY A 71 -13.59 -2.45 -6.99
N VAL A 72 -14.87 -2.57 -6.62
CA VAL A 72 -15.85 -1.48 -6.76
C VAL A 72 -15.44 -0.19 -6.04
N PRO A 73 -15.00 -0.20 -4.76
CA PRO A 73 -14.60 1.03 -4.08
C PRO A 73 -13.39 1.70 -4.73
N ALA A 74 -12.33 0.94 -5.02
CA ALA A 74 -11.11 1.45 -5.65
C ALA A 74 -11.42 2.06 -7.03
N GLU A 75 -12.20 1.34 -7.85
CA GLU A 75 -12.62 1.74 -9.19
C GLU A 75 -13.55 2.96 -9.21
N THR A 76 -14.24 3.25 -8.10
CA THR A 76 -15.23 4.34 -8.03
C THR A 76 -14.64 5.59 -7.39
N LEU A 77 -13.97 5.44 -6.25
CA LEU A 77 -13.49 6.55 -5.42
C LEU A 77 -12.29 7.26 -6.02
N TYR A 78 -11.41 6.50 -6.69
CA TYR A 78 -10.20 7.05 -7.27
C TYR A 78 -10.29 7.06 -8.79
N TYR A 79 -9.92 8.20 -9.36
CA TYR A 79 -9.84 8.35 -10.80
C TYR A 79 -8.47 7.91 -11.29
N VAL A 80 -8.45 7.08 -12.33
CA VAL A 80 -7.26 6.77 -13.13
C VAL A 80 -7.63 6.91 -14.61
N PRO A 81 -6.70 7.33 -15.49
CA PRO A 81 -6.96 7.52 -16.91
C PRO A 81 -6.99 6.19 -17.70
N ALA A 82 -7.63 5.15 -17.14
CA ALA A 82 -7.85 3.87 -17.80
C ALA A 82 -9.02 3.97 -18.80
N GLU A 83 -8.90 3.35 -19.97
CA GLU A 83 -10.00 3.24 -20.94
C GLU A 83 -11.21 2.52 -20.32
N ASN A 84 -10.94 1.48 -19.52
CA ASN A 84 -11.91 0.80 -18.68
C ASN A 84 -11.41 0.76 -17.23
N ARG A 85 -12.03 1.55 -16.34
CA ARG A 85 -11.64 1.60 -14.92
C ARG A 85 -11.75 0.25 -14.21
N ALA A 86 -12.64 -0.64 -14.65
CA ALA A 86 -12.76 -2.00 -14.11
C ALA A 86 -11.59 -2.93 -14.48
N LYS A 87 -10.70 -2.50 -15.39
CA LYS A 87 -9.45 -3.21 -15.73
C LYS A 87 -8.22 -2.60 -15.06
N PHE A 88 -8.33 -1.37 -14.56
CA PHE A 88 -7.32 -0.64 -13.79
C PHE A 88 -5.91 -0.48 -14.42
N SER A 89 -5.71 -0.92 -15.67
CA SER A 89 -4.46 -0.74 -16.41
C SER A 89 -4.48 0.57 -17.19
N TYR A 90 -3.47 1.42 -17.02
CA TYR A 90 -3.40 2.73 -17.68
C TYR A 90 -1.96 3.26 -17.81
N ALA A 91 -1.80 4.26 -18.68
CA ALA A 91 -0.56 4.99 -18.86
C ALA A 91 -0.68 6.38 -18.20
N ALA A 92 0.42 6.88 -17.64
CA ALA A 92 0.49 8.23 -17.08
C ALA A 92 1.84 8.86 -17.41
N ASP A 93 1.84 10.18 -17.62
CA ASP A 93 3.03 10.96 -17.91
C ASP A 93 3.26 11.98 -16.81
N TYR A 94 4.51 12.09 -16.35
CA TYR A 94 4.92 13.16 -15.45
C TYR A 94 6.30 13.69 -15.86
N GLY A 95 6.34 14.87 -16.48
CA GLY A 95 7.58 15.46 -16.97
C GLY A 95 8.36 14.53 -17.92
N MET A 96 9.51 14.04 -17.46
CA MET A 96 10.39 13.14 -18.21
C MET A 96 10.05 11.64 -18.05
N PHE A 97 9.04 11.31 -17.26
CA PHE A 97 8.64 9.94 -16.94
C PHE A 97 7.40 9.53 -17.73
N HIS A 98 7.43 8.31 -18.25
CA HIS A 98 6.29 7.62 -18.83
C HIS A 98 6.05 6.35 -18.00
N PHE A 99 4.88 6.27 -17.37
CA PHE A 99 4.48 5.18 -16.49
C PHE A 99 3.48 4.27 -17.19
N CYS A 100 3.71 2.97 -17.12
CA CYS A 100 2.75 1.94 -17.51
C CYS A 100 2.34 1.15 -16.27
N ILE A 101 1.10 1.34 -15.84
CA ILE A 101 0.54 0.75 -14.63
C ILE A 101 -0.29 -0.48 -15.01
N ALA A 102 0.07 -1.63 -14.46
CA ALA A 102 -0.64 -2.89 -14.64
C ALA A 102 -1.47 -3.25 -13.40
N ASP A 103 -2.57 -3.96 -13.63
CA ASP A 103 -3.40 -4.58 -12.61
C ASP A 103 -3.09 -6.07 -12.50
N THR A 104 -2.47 -6.47 -11.39
CA THR A 104 -2.09 -7.86 -11.17
C THR A 104 -3.26 -8.75 -10.80
N GLU A 105 -4.46 -8.20 -10.59
CA GLU A 105 -5.65 -9.01 -10.35
C GLU A 105 -6.36 -9.40 -11.67
N HIS A 106 -5.79 -9.01 -12.82
CA HIS A 106 -6.21 -9.44 -14.16
C HIS A 106 -5.07 -10.13 -14.91
N ASP A 107 -5.41 -10.96 -15.91
CA ASP A 107 -4.43 -11.75 -16.67
C ASP A 107 -3.43 -10.89 -17.44
N TRP A 108 -2.14 -10.97 -17.09
CA TRP A 108 -1.04 -10.24 -17.74
C TRP A 108 -0.29 -11.06 -18.80
N ARG A 109 -0.67 -12.32 -19.04
CA ARG A 109 0.10 -13.24 -19.91
C ARG A 109 -0.07 -12.91 -21.39
N GLU A 110 0.90 -13.35 -22.18
CA GLU A 110 0.92 -13.15 -23.63
C GLU A 110 -0.40 -13.62 -24.28
N GLY A 111 -1.05 -12.71 -25.02
CA GLY A 111 -2.36 -12.93 -25.64
C GLY A 111 -3.53 -12.27 -24.91
N SER A 112 -3.38 -11.91 -23.63
CA SER A 112 -4.41 -11.22 -22.86
C SER A 112 -4.64 -9.77 -23.35
N GLU A 113 -5.75 -9.17 -22.93
CA GLU A 113 -6.05 -7.75 -23.16
C GLU A 113 -4.99 -6.85 -22.51
N GLN A 114 -4.66 -7.13 -21.25
CA GLN A 114 -3.67 -6.36 -20.49
C GLN A 114 -2.25 -6.49 -21.09
N TYR A 115 -1.85 -7.66 -21.59
CA TYR A 115 -0.55 -7.80 -22.25
C TYR A 115 -0.44 -6.89 -23.49
N LYS A 116 -1.50 -6.80 -24.29
CA LYS A 116 -1.56 -5.89 -25.46
C LYS A 116 -1.51 -4.44 -25.02
N PHE A 117 -2.22 -4.07 -23.97
CA PHE A 117 -2.14 -2.74 -23.37
C PHE A 117 -0.70 -2.41 -22.93
N ILE A 118 -0.03 -3.31 -22.20
CA ILE A 118 1.34 -3.10 -21.72
C ILE A 118 2.31 -2.90 -22.89
N GLU A 119 2.22 -3.74 -23.93
CA GLU A 119 3.05 -3.57 -25.13
C GLU A 119 2.79 -2.23 -25.84
N GLN A 120 1.53 -1.83 -25.96
CA GLN A 120 1.15 -0.55 -26.57
C GLN A 120 1.65 0.64 -25.75
N CYS A 121 1.52 0.59 -24.43
CA CYS A 121 2.01 1.62 -23.51
C CYS A 121 3.52 1.80 -23.69
N PHE A 122 4.30 0.73 -23.57
CA PHE A 122 5.75 0.78 -23.78
C PHE A 122 6.14 1.29 -25.17
N ALA A 123 5.42 0.90 -26.22
CA ALA A 123 5.68 1.33 -27.59
C ALA A 123 5.37 2.82 -27.82
N SER A 124 4.46 3.40 -27.03
CA SER A 124 4.03 4.79 -27.15
C SER A 124 5.04 5.79 -26.57
N ALA A 125 5.93 5.33 -25.68
CA ALA A 125 6.91 6.16 -25.01
C ALA A 125 7.90 6.81 -25.97
N ASN A 126 7.88 8.15 -26.07
CA ASN A 126 8.87 8.89 -26.83
C ASN A 126 10.16 9.07 -26.02
N ARG A 127 11.09 8.12 -26.13
CA ARG A 127 12.34 8.09 -25.35
C ARG A 127 13.28 9.28 -25.55
N HIS A 128 13.06 10.13 -26.55
CA HIS A 128 13.79 11.40 -26.69
C HIS A 128 13.24 12.52 -25.80
N LYS A 129 11.94 12.49 -25.49
CA LYS A 129 11.27 13.47 -24.62
C LYS A 129 11.12 12.95 -23.19
N GLN A 130 10.78 11.67 -23.06
CA GLN A 130 10.56 10.96 -21.82
C GLN A 130 11.55 9.79 -21.75
N PRO A 131 12.81 10.06 -21.35
CA PRO A 131 13.83 9.02 -21.30
C PRO A 131 13.52 7.94 -20.27
N TRP A 132 12.75 8.24 -19.22
CA TRP A 132 12.44 7.32 -18.12
C TRP A 132 11.16 6.55 -18.40
N LEU A 133 11.30 5.28 -18.75
CA LEU A 133 10.19 4.34 -18.95
C LEU A 133 10.05 3.46 -17.71
N ILE A 134 8.94 3.64 -17.00
CA ILE A 134 8.67 3.00 -15.71
C ILE A 134 7.49 2.04 -15.85
N PHE A 135 7.67 0.80 -15.38
CA PHE A 135 6.58 -0.15 -15.20
C PHE A 135 6.23 -0.22 -13.71
N ALA A 136 4.95 -0.29 -13.38
CA ALA A 136 4.54 -0.54 -12.00
C ALA A 136 3.36 -1.50 -11.95
N ALA A 137 3.36 -2.36 -10.95
CA ALA A 137 2.33 -3.36 -10.72
C ALA A 137 2.21 -3.64 -9.22
N HIS A 138 1.09 -4.17 -8.76
CA HIS A 138 0.93 -4.49 -7.34
C HIS A 138 1.69 -5.76 -6.94
N ARG A 139 1.23 -6.95 -7.37
CA ARG A 139 1.96 -8.21 -7.12
C ARG A 139 3.32 -8.23 -7.81
N VAL A 140 4.24 -9.03 -7.28
CA VAL A 140 5.62 -9.09 -7.78
C VAL A 140 5.70 -9.96 -9.04
N LEU A 141 5.57 -9.33 -10.21
CA LEU A 141 5.77 -9.99 -11.52
C LEU A 141 7.25 -10.10 -11.92
N GLY A 142 8.16 -9.50 -11.15
CA GLY A 142 9.59 -9.44 -11.43
C GLY A 142 10.38 -10.42 -10.55
N TYR A 143 10.94 -9.90 -9.46
CA TYR A 143 11.84 -10.65 -8.60
C TYR A 143 11.64 -10.22 -7.14
N SER A 144 11.49 -11.19 -6.24
CA SER A 144 11.52 -10.98 -4.80
C SER A 144 12.07 -12.19 -4.07
N SER A 145 12.94 -11.95 -3.11
CA SER A 145 13.45 -12.92 -2.14
C SER A 145 12.51 -13.09 -0.94
N ASN A 146 11.22 -12.79 -1.09
CA ASN A 146 10.23 -13.10 -0.08
C ASN A 146 10.19 -14.61 0.23
N GLU A 147 9.95 -14.94 1.50
CA GLU A 147 9.95 -16.32 1.98
C GLU A 147 8.91 -17.23 1.30
N TRP A 148 7.67 -16.78 1.06
CA TRP A 148 6.62 -17.61 0.45
C TRP A 148 6.91 -17.88 -1.03
N TYR A 149 7.34 -16.87 -1.79
CA TYR A 149 7.73 -17.08 -3.18
C TYR A 149 8.94 -18.00 -3.31
N ALA A 150 9.87 -17.94 -2.37
CA ALA A 150 11.02 -18.84 -2.34
C ALA A 150 10.62 -20.29 -2.01
N LYS A 151 9.61 -20.49 -1.14
CA LYS A 151 9.07 -21.82 -0.82
C LYS A 151 8.35 -22.44 -2.01
N GLU A 152 7.67 -21.63 -2.82
CA GLU A 152 7.01 -22.07 -4.05
C GLU A 152 7.99 -22.28 -5.21
N GLY A 153 9.17 -21.65 -5.15
CA GLY A 153 10.28 -21.81 -6.09
C GLY A 153 10.50 -20.68 -7.12
N PRO A 154 9.51 -19.86 -7.54
CA PRO A 154 9.73 -18.93 -8.65
C PRO A 154 10.35 -17.57 -8.24
N PHE A 155 10.36 -17.18 -6.96
CA PHE A 155 10.79 -15.84 -6.50
C PHE A 155 9.98 -14.69 -7.13
N GLU A 156 8.71 -14.94 -7.43
CA GLU A 156 7.71 -14.05 -8.05
C GLU A 156 6.32 -14.69 -7.95
N GLU A 157 5.29 -13.96 -8.40
CA GLU A 157 4.01 -14.58 -8.74
C GLU A 157 4.18 -15.67 -9.81
N PRO A 158 3.48 -16.82 -9.72
CA PRO A 158 3.58 -17.88 -10.71
C PRO A 158 3.40 -17.38 -12.15
N ILE A 159 4.44 -17.57 -12.97
CA ILE A 159 4.50 -17.13 -14.37
C ILE A 159 4.44 -15.58 -14.53
N GLY A 160 4.98 -14.86 -13.53
CA GLY A 160 5.03 -13.40 -13.50
C GLY A 160 5.89 -12.82 -14.62
N ARG A 161 7.18 -13.18 -14.66
CA ARG A 161 8.17 -12.56 -15.55
C ARG A 161 8.24 -13.16 -16.94
N GLU A 162 7.87 -14.44 -17.12
CA GLU A 162 8.17 -15.23 -18.33
C GLU A 162 7.64 -14.58 -19.61
N HIS A 163 6.44 -14.00 -19.54
CA HIS A 163 5.80 -13.32 -20.67
C HIS A 163 6.23 -11.86 -20.79
N LEU A 164 6.32 -11.14 -19.66
CA LEU A 164 6.54 -9.69 -19.65
C LEU A 164 8.01 -9.28 -19.82
N GLN A 165 8.97 -10.11 -19.43
CA GLN A 165 10.40 -9.77 -19.55
C GLN A 165 10.84 -9.56 -21.01
N LYS A 166 10.17 -10.21 -21.96
CA LYS A 166 10.39 -9.97 -23.40
C LYS A 166 10.03 -8.53 -23.78
N LEU A 167 8.93 -8.00 -23.24
CA LEU A 167 8.51 -6.62 -23.46
C LEU A 167 9.42 -5.64 -22.74
N TRP A 168 9.72 -5.88 -21.45
CA TRP A 168 10.64 -5.03 -20.67
C TRP A 168 11.99 -4.90 -21.38
N GLN A 169 12.54 -6.01 -21.90
CA GLN A 169 13.79 -6.02 -22.64
C GLN A 169 13.67 -5.35 -24.03
N LYS A 170 12.61 -5.64 -24.80
CA LYS A 170 12.38 -5.08 -26.15
C LYS A 170 12.28 -3.56 -26.13
N TYR A 171 11.54 -3.01 -25.17
CA TYR A 171 11.30 -1.57 -25.05
C TYR A 171 12.26 -0.86 -24.08
N LYS A 172 13.20 -1.61 -23.48
CA LYS A 172 14.19 -1.11 -22.54
C LYS A 172 13.55 -0.34 -21.39
N VAL A 173 12.63 -0.99 -20.69
CA VAL A 173 12.05 -0.46 -19.44
C VAL A 173 13.18 -0.27 -18.44
N ASP A 174 13.27 0.92 -17.85
CA ASP A 174 14.41 1.28 -17.00
C ASP A 174 14.23 0.68 -15.61
N MET A 175 13.04 0.85 -15.03
CA MET A 175 12.68 0.32 -13.71
C MET A 175 11.28 -0.28 -13.70
N ALA A 176 11.13 -1.36 -12.93
CA ALA A 176 9.87 -2.01 -12.65
C ALA A 176 9.62 -2.05 -11.14
N PHE A 177 8.56 -1.41 -10.68
CA PHE A 177 8.19 -1.32 -9.26
C PHE A 177 7.06 -2.27 -8.90
N TYR A 178 7.17 -2.89 -7.73
CA TYR A 178 6.19 -3.80 -7.18
C TYR A 178 5.89 -3.51 -5.72
N ARG A 179 4.70 -3.89 -5.28
CA ARG A 179 4.28 -3.88 -3.87
C ARG A 179 4.05 -5.32 -3.42
N HIS A 180 2.93 -5.56 -2.73
CA HIS A 180 2.43 -6.84 -2.21
C HIS A 180 3.32 -7.50 -1.14
N VAL A 181 4.61 -7.63 -1.42
CA VAL A 181 5.63 -8.03 -0.44
C VAL A 181 5.99 -6.81 0.40
N HIS A 182 5.62 -6.84 1.68
CA HIS A 182 5.81 -5.78 2.67
C HIS A 182 7.26 -5.71 3.19
N ASN A 183 8.18 -5.41 2.29
CA ASN A 183 9.56 -5.04 2.59
C ASN A 183 10.10 -4.18 1.43
N TYR A 184 11.40 -3.90 1.43
CA TYR A 184 12.08 -3.28 0.30
C TYR A 184 13.17 -4.20 -0.24
N GLU A 185 13.22 -4.36 -1.56
CA GLU A 185 14.27 -5.11 -2.22
C GLU A 185 14.59 -4.49 -3.58
N ARG A 186 15.88 -4.35 -3.88
CA ARG A 186 16.36 -3.84 -5.17
C ARG A 186 17.24 -4.87 -5.85
N VAL A 187 16.94 -5.11 -7.11
CA VAL A 187 17.58 -6.10 -7.97
C VAL A 187 18.59 -5.42 -8.89
N CYS A 188 19.66 -6.12 -9.25
CA CYS A 188 20.57 -5.68 -10.30
C CYS A 188 19.80 -5.48 -11.62
N PRO A 189 20.36 -4.74 -12.59
CA PRO A 189 19.83 -4.80 -13.95
C PRO A 189 19.93 -6.24 -14.44
N ILE A 190 18.78 -6.82 -14.78
CA ILE A 190 18.63 -8.25 -14.95
C ILE A 190 17.83 -8.59 -16.20
N TYR A 191 18.16 -9.72 -16.80
CA TYR A 191 17.35 -10.35 -17.84
C TYR A 191 17.54 -11.87 -17.73
N GLN A 192 16.44 -12.65 -17.82
CA GLN A 192 16.48 -14.12 -17.70
C GLN A 192 17.27 -14.62 -16.48
N ASN A 193 16.99 -14.04 -15.31
CA ASN A 193 17.61 -14.36 -14.02
C ASN A 193 19.13 -14.13 -13.94
N GLN A 194 19.72 -13.39 -14.89
CA GLN A 194 21.14 -13.06 -14.92
C GLN A 194 21.35 -11.55 -14.84
N CYS A 195 22.16 -11.10 -13.88
CA CYS A 195 22.60 -9.71 -13.86
C CYS A 195 23.40 -9.41 -15.13
N VAL A 196 22.90 -8.46 -15.91
CA VAL A 196 23.53 -8.00 -17.16
C VAL A 196 24.45 -6.80 -16.93
N ASN A 197 24.42 -6.23 -15.73
CA ASN A 197 25.33 -5.20 -15.26
C ASN A 197 25.82 -5.54 -13.84
N LYS A 198 27.10 -5.24 -13.55
CA LYS A 198 27.74 -5.53 -12.26
C LYS A 198 27.73 -4.35 -11.29
N GLU A 199 27.46 -3.14 -11.79
CA GLU A 199 27.33 -1.95 -10.95
C GLU A 199 26.13 -2.11 -10.01
N THR A 200 26.24 -1.54 -8.81
CA THR A 200 25.21 -1.71 -7.75
C THR A 200 24.58 -0.39 -7.30
N SER A 201 25.19 0.75 -7.67
CA SER A 201 24.78 2.09 -7.26
C SER A 201 24.93 3.16 -8.34
N HIS A 202 25.95 3.08 -9.20
CA HIS A 202 26.25 4.09 -10.22
C HIS A 202 26.17 3.49 -11.63
N TYR A 203 24.97 3.50 -12.21
CA TYR A 203 24.78 3.04 -13.58
C TYR A 203 25.11 4.14 -14.59
N SER A 204 25.87 3.81 -15.64
CA SER A 204 26.18 4.73 -16.73
C SER A 204 26.07 4.04 -18.08
N GLY A 205 25.68 4.81 -19.10
CA GLY A 205 25.49 4.29 -20.44
C GLY A 205 24.32 3.31 -20.55
N VAL A 206 24.44 2.33 -21.44
CA VAL A 206 23.38 1.34 -21.67
C VAL A 206 23.49 0.21 -20.65
N VAL A 207 22.47 0.08 -19.81
CA VAL A 207 22.45 -0.86 -18.68
C VAL A 207 22.03 -2.30 -19.09
N ASN A 208 21.41 -2.46 -20.27
CA ASN A 208 21.05 -3.73 -20.93
C ASN A 208 20.05 -4.65 -20.21
N GLY A 209 19.42 -4.19 -19.12
CA GLY A 209 18.34 -4.91 -18.43
C GLY A 209 17.54 -3.97 -17.53
N THR A 210 16.37 -4.42 -17.11
CA THR A 210 15.48 -3.65 -16.24
C THR A 210 15.88 -3.83 -14.78
N ILE A 211 15.84 -2.76 -14.00
CA ILE A 211 15.99 -2.83 -12.54
C ILE A 211 14.62 -3.13 -11.93
N HIS A 212 14.53 -4.16 -11.10
CA HIS A 212 13.30 -4.50 -10.39
C HIS A 212 13.40 -4.04 -8.94
N VAL A 213 12.32 -3.45 -8.42
CA VAL A 213 12.28 -2.91 -7.06
C VAL A 213 10.97 -3.31 -6.40
N VAL A 214 11.05 -3.98 -5.26
CA VAL A 214 9.94 -4.18 -4.33
C VAL A 214 9.94 -3.00 -3.37
N VAL A 215 8.82 -2.30 -3.25
CA VAL A 215 8.60 -1.12 -2.40
C VAL A 215 7.31 -1.27 -1.59
N GLY A 216 7.05 -2.46 -1.04
CA GLY A 216 5.80 -2.77 -0.35
C GLY A 216 5.76 -2.43 1.13
N GLY A 217 6.86 -1.97 1.72
CA GLY A 217 6.97 -1.55 3.13
C GLY A 217 6.24 -0.23 3.47
N GLY A 218 5.05 0.01 2.92
CA GLY A 218 4.29 1.25 3.10
C GLY A 218 3.55 1.38 4.44
N GLY A 219 3.48 0.31 5.24
CA GLY A 219 2.87 0.34 6.58
C GLY A 219 2.10 -0.92 7.00
N ALA A 220 1.83 -1.85 6.09
CA ALA A 220 1.27 -3.16 6.43
C ALA A 220 2.31 -4.09 7.08
N HIS A 221 1.87 -5.20 7.68
CA HIS A 221 2.74 -6.14 8.39
C HIS A 221 3.87 -6.67 7.52
N LEU A 222 5.12 -6.54 8.00
CA LEU A 222 6.31 -6.86 7.22
C LEU A 222 6.35 -8.34 6.79
N ASN A 223 6.98 -8.61 5.65
CA ASN A 223 7.16 -9.96 5.13
C ASN A 223 8.62 -10.37 5.09
N ARG A 224 8.93 -11.52 5.70
CA ARG A 224 10.29 -12.01 5.86
C ARG A 224 10.93 -12.38 4.51
N PHE A 225 12.23 -12.18 4.45
CA PHE A 225 13.04 -12.71 3.36
C PHE A 225 13.36 -14.19 3.57
N THR A 226 13.53 -14.92 2.47
CA THR A 226 14.14 -16.25 2.49
C THR A 226 15.61 -16.19 2.92
N THR A 227 16.12 -17.29 3.44
CA THR A 227 17.55 -17.49 3.75
C THR A 227 18.38 -17.77 2.50
N ILE A 228 17.75 -18.00 1.34
CA ILE A 228 18.42 -18.21 0.06
C ILE A 228 19.08 -16.91 -0.40
N ASN A 229 20.40 -16.96 -0.59
CA ASN A 229 21.14 -15.84 -1.15
C ASN A 229 21.11 -15.90 -2.68
N THR A 230 20.41 -14.97 -3.31
CA THR A 230 20.29 -14.88 -4.76
C THR A 230 21.44 -14.06 -5.34
N THR A 231 21.84 -14.33 -6.59
CA THR A 231 22.92 -13.59 -7.25
C THR A 231 22.53 -12.18 -7.66
N TRP A 232 21.23 -11.88 -7.66
CA TRP A 232 20.66 -10.68 -8.25
C TRP A 232 20.11 -9.67 -7.24
N SER A 233 19.86 -10.08 -6.00
CA SER A 233 19.42 -9.16 -4.96
C SER A 233 20.59 -8.27 -4.53
N VAL A 234 20.53 -6.98 -4.86
CA VAL A 234 21.59 -6.01 -4.54
C VAL A 234 21.40 -5.42 -3.15
N PHE A 235 20.16 -5.15 -2.76
CA PHE A 235 19.86 -4.54 -1.46
C PHE A 235 18.50 -5.02 -0.95
N LYS A 236 18.42 -5.27 0.35
CA LYS A 236 17.20 -5.64 1.06
C LYS A 236 17.09 -4.76 2.28
N ASP A 237 15.89 -4.30 2.56
CA ASP A 237 15.57 -3.62 3.80
C ASP A 237 14.27 -4.19 4.36
N TYR A 238 14.37 -4.62 5.60
CA TYR A 238 13.28 -5.18 6.39
C TYR A 238 12.93 -4.16 7.46
N ASP A 239 12.60 -2.92 7.05
CA ASP A 239 12.33 -1.88 8.02
C ASP A 239 11.20 -0.93 7.60
N LEU A 240 10.15 -0.98 8.41
CA LEU A 240 9.40 0.20 8.84
C LEU A 240 8.98 0.09 10.33
N LEU A 241 9.25 -1.03 11.01
CA LEU A 241 8.68 -1.37 12.33
C LEU A 241 9.49 -2.44 13.12
N ASP A 242 10.76 -2.73 12.80
CA ASP A 242 11.53 -3.73 13.56
C ASP A 242 11.92 -3.25 14.97
N ASP A 243 11.73 -1.97 15.29
CA ASP A 243 11.85 -1.46 16.67
C ASP A 243 10.54 -1.62 17.49
N ILE A 244 9.39 -2.04 16.91
CA ILE A 244 8.09 -2.05 17.64
C ILE A 244 7.29 -3.35 17.55
N VAL A 245 7.37 -4.19 16.49
CA VAL A 245 6.32 -5.21 16.24
C VAL A 245 6.78 -6.68 16.29
N GLU A 246 8.08 -6.98 16.42
CA GLU A 246 8.55 -8.39 16.50
C GLU A 246 8.56 -9.01 17.92
N PHE A 247 7.58 -8.77 18.80
CA PHE A 247 7.63 -9.36 20.16
C PHE A 247 6.28 -9.84 20.71
N THR A 248 5.88 -11.06 20.35
CA THR A 248 4.70 -11.76 20.92
C THR A 248 5.06 -12.86 21.92
N ASP A 249 6.12 -12.69 22.72
CA ASP A 249 6.42 -13.57 23.85
C ASP A 249 6.62 -12.72 25.12
N GLU A 250 6.08 -13.14 26.26
CA GLU A 250 6.00 -12.32 27.49
C GLU A 250 7.38 -11.81 27.97
N LYS A 251 8.43 -12.61 27.73
CA LYS A 251 9.81 -12.27 28.09
C LYS A 251 10.40 -11.13 27.25
N HIS A 252 9.83 -10.86 26.07
CA HIS A 252 10.32 -9.86 25.13
C HIS A 252 9.57 -8.53 25.22
N ILE A 253 8.34 -8.51 25.76
CA ILE A 253 7.60 -7.27 26.06
C ILE A 253 8.39 -6.39 27.03
N GLU A 254 9.11 -6.98 27.99
CA GLU A 254 9.96 -6.23 28.92
C GLU A 254 11.15 -5.57 28.22
N GLN A 255 11.77 -6.24 27.25
CA GLN A 255 12.90 -5.69 26.49
C GLN A 255 12.45 -4.58 25.54
N LEU A 256 11.30 -4.78 24.88
CA LEU A 256 10.69 -3.77 24.02
C LEU A 256 10.31 -2.53 24.81
N ALA A 257 9.72 -2.71 26.00
CA ALA A 257 9.39 -1.62 26.90
C ALA A 257 10.64 -0.82 27.31
N GLU A 258 11.74 -1.51 27.62
CA GLU A 258 13.01 -0.87 27.98
C GLU A 258 13.64 -0.12 26.81
N MET A 259 13.54 -0.65 25.58
CA MET A 259 14.03 0.01 24.36
C MET A 259 13.24 1.27 24.03
N LEU A 260 11.91 1.17 24.00
CA LEU A 260 11.00 2.32 23.82
C LEU A 260 11.25 3.38 24.88
N TYR A 261 11.36 2.97 26.14
CA TYR A 261 11.70 3.86 27.25
C TYR A 261 13.01 4.59 27.00
N LYS A 262 14.11 3.88 26.69
CA LYS A 262 15.43 4.50 26.44
C LYS A 262 15.41 5.48 25.28
N ARG A 263 14.64 5.19 24.22
CA ARG A 263 14.53 6.04 23.02
C ARG A 263 13.69 7.29 23.25
N LEU A 264 12.59 7.15 23.98
CA LEU A 264 11.64 8.24 24.21
C LEU A 264 12.02 9.10 25.41
N ARG A 265 12.81 8.55 26.34
CA ARG A 265 13.33 9.26 27.49
C ARG A 265 14.13 10.49 27.08
N PHE A 266 13.81 11.62 27.69
CA PHE A 266 14.34 12.97 27.39
C PHE A 266 13.91 13.59 26.06
N ASN A 267 13.25 12.84 25.17
CA ASN A 267 12.70 13.38 23.93
C ASN A 267 11.24 13.82 24.13
N ARG A 268 10.84 14.89 23.44
CA ARG A 268 9.45 15.35 23.45
C ARG A 268 8.67 14.62 22.37
N TYR A 269 7.56 13.99 22.73
CA TYR A 269 6.76 13.17 21.82
C TYR A 269 5.25 13.40 21.99
N LEU A 270 4.50 13.19 20.91
CA LEU A 270 3.05 12.99 20.92
C LEU A 270 2.78 11.62 20.32
N ILE A 271 2.21 10.70 21.11
CA ILE A 271 1.86 9.36 20.64
C ILE A 271 0.35 9.22 20.67
N VAL A 272 -0.24 8.80 19.54
CA VAL A 272 -1.67 8.53 19.42
C VAL A 272 -1.88 7.02 19.31
N LEU A 273 -2.62 6.44 20.25
CA LEU A 273 -2.93 5.02 20.31
C LEU A 273 -4.43 4.82 20.06
N ASP A 274 -4.79 4.13 18.99
CA ASP A 274 -6.19 3.84 18.66
C ASP A 274 -6.59 2.44 19.15
N ASP A 275 -7.83 2.30 19.60
CA ASP A 275 -8.44 1.04 20.06
C ASP A 275 -7.62 0.30 21.13
N VAL A 276 -7.34 0.97 22.26
CA VAL A 276 -6.57 0.39 23.37
C VAL A 276 -7.46 -0.45 24.31
N TRP A 277 -7.02 -1.68 24.63
CA TRP A 277 -7.77 -2.60 25.51
C TRP A 277 -7.19 -2.73 26.93
N THR A 278 -5.92 -2.34 27.15
CA THR A 278 -5.25 -2.31 28.47
C THR A 278 -4.14 -1.24 28.48
N THR A 279 -3.82 -0.68 29.66
CA THR A 279 -2.76 0.32 29.87
C THR A 279 -1.50 -0.23 30.56
N ASP A 280 -1.51 -1.49 31.00
CA ASP A 280 -0.45 -2.06 31.87
C ASP A 280 0.96 -1.98 31.28
N HIS A 281 1.08 -2.00 29.95
CA HIS A 281 2.35 -1.88 29.24
C HIS A 281 2.68 -0.44 28.85
N ILE A 282 1.68 0.43 28.72
CA ILE A 282 1.83 1.84 28.29
C ILE A 282 2.54 2.64 29.38
N GLU A 283 2.11 2.47 30.64
CA GLU A 283 2.70 3.18 31.80
C GLU A 283 4.17 2.81 32.04
N ARG A 284 4.58 1.61 31.62
CA ARG A 284 5.94 1.10 31.79
C ARG A 284 6.91 1.62 30.72
N CYS A 285 6.44 1.84 29.49
CA CYS A 285 7.29 2.28 28.37
C CYS A 285 7.45 3.80 28.29
N LEU A 286 6.49 4.55 28.81
CA LEU A 286 6.35 5.98 28.51
C LEU A 286 6.43 6.79 29.81
N SER A 287 7.64 7.21 30.19
CA SER A 287 7.82 8.07 31.36
C SER A 287 7.38 9.51 31.08
N ASP A 288 6.67 10.09 32.04
CA ASP A 288 6.48 11.54 32.14
C ASP A 288 7.77 12.22 32.61
N ASP A 289 8.63 12.56 31.65
CA ASP A 289 9.85 13.33 31.88
C ASP A 289 9.58 14.83 32.09
N LYS A 290 8.31 15.25 32.22
CA LYS A 290 7.88 16.66 32.39
C LYS A 290 8.42 17.61 31.33
N ASN A 291 8.71 17.08 30.14
CA ASN A 291 9.21 17.82 28.98
C ASN A 291 8.09 18.20 27.99
N GLY A 292 6.83 17.99 28.38
CA GLY A 292 5.66 18.29 27.57
C GLY A 292 5.28 17.19 26.57
N SER A 293 5.76 15.95 26.79
CA SER A 293 5.28 14.77 26.07
C SER A 293 3.82 14.46 26.40
N GLN A 294 3.07 13.97 25.41
CA GLN A 294 1.65 13.63 25.54
C GLN A 294 1.34 12.28 24.89
N ILE A 295 0.40 11.56 25.49
CA ILE A 295 -0.16 10.34 24.93
C ILE A 295 -1.67 10.56 24.83
N LEU A 296 -2.19 10.46 23.62
CA LEU A 296 -3.63 10.43 23.36
C LEU A 296 -4.01 8.99 23.06
N LEU A 297 -5.01 8.46 23.76
CA LEU A 297 -5.54 7.13 23.45
C LEU A 297 -7.04 7.20 23.20
N THR A 298 -7.52 6.32 22.34
CA THR A 298 -8.95 6.03 22.18
C THR A 298 -9.22 4.62 22.71
N THR A 299 -10.39 4.43 23.32
CA THR A 299 -10.80 3.12 23.84
C THR A 299 -12.32 3.08 24.01
N ARG A 300 -12.89 1.88 23.86
CA ARG A 300 -14.30 1.59 24.17
C ARG A 300 -14.50 1.22 25.64
N LEU A 301 -13.41 0.99 26.37
CA LEU A 301 -13.41 0.48 27.73
C LEU A 301 -13.18 1.63 28.72
N MET A 302 -14.23 2.00 29.46
CA MET A 302 -14.18 3.11 30.43
C MET A 302 -13.09 2.90 31.51
N ASN A 303 -12.78 1.65 31.85
CA ASN A 303 -11.70 1.31 32.77
C ASN A 303 -10.30 1.58 32.20
N VAL A 304 -10.11 1.48 30.89
CA VAL A 304 -8.86 1.83 30.19
C VAL A 304 -8.73 3.34 30.03
N ALA A 305 -9.86 4.03 29.84
CA ALA A 305 -9.92 5.48 29.71
C ALA A 305 -9.59 6.24 31.02
N LYS A 306 -9.48 5.53 32.16
CA LYS A 306 -9.11 6.13 33.45
C LYS A 306 -7.61 6.46 33.43
N SER A 307 -7.30 7.73 33.23
CA SER A 307 -5.93 8.25 33.30
C SER A 307 -5.86 9.50 34.20
N ASN A 308 -4.71 10.19 34.18
CA ASN A 308 -4.48 11.44 34.90
C ASN A 308 -5.37 12.62 34.42
N SER A 309 -6.09 12.46 33.31
CA SER A 309 -7.07 13.44 32.80
C SER A 309 -8.44 12.80 32.62
N PRO A 310 -9.54 13.55 32.83
CA PRO A 310 -10.88 13.04 32.59
C PRO A 310 -11.04 12.65 31.11
N PRO A 311 -11.58 11.46 30.80
CA PRO A 311 -11.72 11.01 29.43
C PRO A 311 -12.75 11.85 28.69
N TYR A 312 -12.46 12.13 27.41
CA TYR A 312 -13.44 12.76 26.54
C TYR A 312 -14.37 11.68 25.98
N CYS A 313 -15.51 11.49 26.64
CA CYS A 313 -16.52 10.52 26.22
C CYS A 313 -17.28 11.06 25.00
N LEU A 314 -16.94 10.53 23.82
CA LEU A 314 -17.73 10.75 22.61
C LEU A 314 -19.10 10.08 22.79
N ARG A 315 -20.18 10.84 22.56
CA ARG A 315 -21.52 10.25 22.46
C ARG A 315 -21.68 9.59 21.10
N PHE A 316 -22.49 8.53 21.05
CA PHE A 316 -22.98 8.04 19.77
C PHE A 316 -23.78 9.12 19.06
N LEU A 317 -23.62 9.18 17.75
CA LEU A 317 -24.52 9.93 16.88
C LEU A 317 -25.89 9.25 16.93
N ASP A 318 -26.96 10.04 16.95
CA ASP A 318 -28.30 9.49 16.82
C ASP A 318 -28.60 9.11 15.35
N SER A 319 -29.79 8.56 15.09
CA SER A 319 -30.15 8.11 13.75
C SER A 319 -30.21 9.25 12.72
N GLU A 320 -30.61 10.46 13.13
CA GLU A 320 -30.68 11.60 12.23
C GLU A 320 -29.29 12.18 11.97
N GLU A 321 -28.45 12.28 12.99
CA GLU A 321 -27.09 12.76 12.87
C GLU A 321 -26.19 11.81 12.10
N SER A 322 -26.34 10.49 12.32
CA SER A 322 -25.67 9.46 11.54
C SER A 322 -26.11 9.53 10.07
N TRP A 323 -27.40 9.79 9.84
CA TRP A 323 -27.95 9.92 8.50
C TRP A 323 -27.47 11.20 7.78
N GLU A 324 -27.48 12.34 8.46
CA GLU A 324 -26.98 13.60 7.92
C GLU A 324 -25.48 13.54 7.65
N LEU A 325 -24.70 12.90 8.54
CA LEU A 325 -23.29 12.63 8.30
C LEU A 325 -23.09 11.77 7.04
N LEU A 326 -23.82 10.66 6.93
CA LEU A 326 -23.75 9.77 5.77
C LEU A 326 -24.16 10.50 4.49
N ARG A 327 -25.26 11.27 4.51
CA ARG A 327 -25.78 12.04 3.38
C ARG A 327 -24.77 13.08 2.90
N HIS A 328 -24.18 13.83 3.84
CA HIS A 328 -23.15 14.82 3.52
C HIS A 328 -21.90 14.21 2.89
N ARG A 329 -21.52 13.00 3.32
CA ARG A 329 -20.35 12.28 2.80
C ARG A 329 -20.59 11.65 1.44
N VAL A 330 -21.74 10.98 1.26
CA VAL A 330 -22.05 10.22 0.04
C VAL A 330 -22.46 11.13 -1.14
N PHE A 331 -23.25 12.18 -0.90
CA PHE A 331 -23.82 12.98 -1.99
C PHE A 331 -23.20 14.38 -2.15
N GLY A 332 -22.37 14.80 -1.19
CA GLY A 332 -21.81 16.15 -1.13
C GLY A 332 -22.89 17.23 -0.89
N ARG A 333 -22.47 18.47 -0.59
CA ARG A 333 -23.40 19.58 -0.24
C ARG A 333 -24.33 20.03 -1.39
N LYS A 334 -24.19 19.52 -2.61
CA LYS A 334 -24.86 20.04 -3.81
C LYS A 334 -25.85 19.09 -4.49
N TYR A 335 -25.90 17.81 -4.10
CA TYR A 335 -26.81 16.85 -4.72
C TYR A 335 -27.72 16.24 -3.65
N ASP A 336 -29.01 16.54 -3.78
CA ASP A 336 -30.04 15.99 -2.92
C ASP A 336 -30.80 14.90 -3.69
N HIS A 337 -30.56 13.63 -3.37
CA HIS A 337 -31.29 12.48 -3.92
C HIS A 337 -32.09 11.76 -2.82
N PRO A 338 -33.25 12.31 -2.40
CA PRO A 338 -34.00 11.81 -1.25
C PRO A 338 -34.56 10.38 -1.42
N GLU A 339 -34.73 9.88 -2.65
CA GLU A 339 -35.15 8.50 -2.90
C GLU A 339 -34.03 7.47 -2.71
N LEU A 340 -32.81 7.77 -3.14
CA LEU A 340 -31.64 6.90 -2.93
C LEU A 340 -31.31 6.81 -1.44
N GLY A 341 -31.50 7.93 -0.73
CA GLY A 341 -31.26 8.00 0.69
C GLY A 341 -32.20 7.11 1.52
N ARG A 342 -33.50 7.09 1.20
CA ARG A 342 -34.46 6.18 1.88
C ARG A 342 -34.14 4.71 1.65
N ARG A 343 -33.62 4.34 0.47
CA ARG A 343 -33.25 2.95 0.18
C ARG A 343 -32.04 2.49 1.01
N LEU A 344 -31.03 3.35 1.16
CA LEU A 344 -29.86 3.07 2.01
C LEU A 344 -30.22 2.99 3.49
N GLN A 345 -31.08 3.91 3.98
CA GLN A 345 -31.52 3.91 5.38
C GLN A 345 -32.33 2.65 5.74
N ASN A 346 -33.14 2.15 4.82
CA ASN A 346 -33.91 0.92 5.04
C ASN A 346 -32.99 -0.32 5.06
N ASN A 347 -31.99 -0.38 4.18
CA ASN A 347 -31.05 -1.50 4.16
C ASN A 347 -30.11 -1.52 5.37
N ALA A 348 -29.71 -0.36 5.91
CA ALA A 348 -28.82 -0.28 7.06
C ALA A 348 -29.50 -0.66 8.39
N LYS A 349 -30.84 -0.55 8.49
CA LYS A 349 -31.60 -0.97 9.67
C LYS A 349 -31.63 -2.48 9.87
N ASP A 350 -31.33 -3.25 8.83
CA ASP A 350 -31.30 -4.72 8.90
C ASP A 350 -29.94 -5.26 9.41
N TYR A 351 -28.96 -4.40 9.70
CA TYR A 351 -27.58 -4.76 10.08
C TYR A 351 -27.07 -4.13 11.39
N LEU A 352 -27.95 -3.54 12.20
CA LEU A 352 -27.68 -3.11 13.59
C LEU A 352 -28.60 -3.86 14.55
#